data_AF-A0A4R4LQK9-F1
#
_entry.id   AF-A0A4R4LQK9-F1
#
_cell.length_a   1.000
_cell.length_b   1.000
_cell.length_c   1.000
_cell.angle_alpha   90.00
_cell.angle_beta   90.00
_cell.angle_gamma   90.00
#
_symmetry.space_group_name_H-M   'P 1'
#
loop_
_entity.id
_entity.type
_entity.pdbx_description
1 polymer ?
#
loop_
_entity_poly.entity_id
_entity_poly.type
_entity_poly.pdbx_seq_one_letter_code
_entity_poly.pdbx_strand_id
1 'polypeptide(L)'
;MTAAADVVVIGGGIVGLTTAVTLQQRGARVTVLAPDDPADTVSAVAAAVWYPTHTERDPRMLRWARETRIELSRQAQAGVPGVVERPTRMLLRHRYAGPPWWAEALDDLTAEAAEPPYTTLLRFTAPTVEMVPYLHWLRQRLEAGGGRILRRRVRRLADAFATAPTIVNATGLAAGQLAADPAVHPVRGHLVLVANPGLTVSVRDEDDPAGITYVHPRRHDVVLGGTYQPGVGHTRPDPATAAAIRRRCVALVPELADAPVLGERIGLRPARHGGPRVEAEPGPAGSPGGRLVHAYGHAGAGVTLSWGCAAEVADLALDG
;
A
#
# COMPACT_ATOMS: atom_id res chain seq x y z
N MET A 1 -36.66 -7.01 -2.71
CA MET A 1 -35.58 -7.33 -3.66
C MET A 1 -34.49 -6.28 -3.49
N THR A 2 -33.32 -6.63 -2.94
CA THR A 2 -32.19 -5.70 -2.90
C THR A 2 -31.74 -5.44 -4.32
N ALA A 3 -31.66 -4.17 -4.72
CA ALA A 3 -31.26 -3.82 -6.08
C ALA A 3 -29.86 -4.39 -6.40
N ALA A 4 -29.67 -4.92 -7.62
CA ALA A 4 -28.42 -5.54 -8.05
C ALA A 4 -27.24 -4.54 -7.99
N ALA A 5 -26.02 -5.01 -7.69
CA ALA A 5 -24.85 -4.14 -7.66
C ALA A 5 -24.41 -3.79 -9.10
N ASP A 6 -23.89 -2.57 -9.30
CA ASP A 6 -23.32 -2.15 -10.59
C ASP A 6 -21.90 -2.70 -10.73
N VAL A 7 -21.14 -2.70 -9.63
CA VAL A 7 -19.76 -3.17 -9.60
C VAL A 7 -19.53 -4.07 -8.38
N VAL A 8 -18.83 -5.19 -8.60
CA VAL A 8 -18.29 -6.01 -7.52
C VAL A 8 -16.77 -5.87 -7.47
N VAL A 9 -16.23 -5.48 -6.32
CA VAL A 9 -14.79 -5.44 -6.06
C VAL A 9 -14.38 -6.66 -5.25
N ILE A 10 -13.41 -7.43 -5.73
CA ILE A 10 -12.91 -8.64 -5.06
C ILE A 10 -11.57 -8.29 -4.40
N GLY A 11 -11.56 -8.20 -3.08
CA GLY A 11 -10.41 -7.80 -2.27
C GLY A 11 -10.76 -6.69 -1.27
N GLY A 12 -10.50 -6.93 0.02
CA GLY A 12 -10.76 -5.98 1.12
C GLY A 12 -9.52 -5.26 1.64
N GLY A 13 -8.40 -5.33 0.92
CA GLY A 13 -7.19 -4.58 1.24
C GLY A 13 -7.25 -3.13 0.73
N ILE A 14 -6.15 -2.39 0.89
CA ILE A 14 -6.10 -0.96 0.55
C ILE A 14 -6.58 -0.65 -0.87
N VAL A 15 -6.08 -1.39 -1.87
CA VAL A 15 -6.44 -1.20 -3.28
C VAL A 15 -7.94 -1.43 -3.51
N GLY A 16 -8.49 -2.51 -2.95
CA GLY A 16 -9.91 -2.83 -3.13
C GLY A 16 -10.83 -1.83 -2.44
N LEU A 17 -10.49 -1.39 -1.23
CA LEU A 17 -11.30 -0.42 -0.49
C LEU A 17 -11.23 0.99 -1.08
N THR A 18 -10.05 1.48 -1.50
CA THR A 18 -9.96 2.79 -2.17
C THR A 18 -10.71 2.74 -3.51
N THR A 19 -10.57 1.67 -4.30
CA THR A 19 -11.36 1.47 -5.53
C THR A 19 -12.85 1.48 -5.24
N ALA A 20 -13.33 0.75 -4.24
CA ALA A 20 -14.75 0.67 -3.93
C ALA A 20 -15.32 2.04 -3.52
N VAL A 21 -14.60 2.80 -2.70
CA VAL A 21 -14.98 4.16 -2.31
C VAL A 21 -14.99 5.10 -3.51
N THR A 22 -13.98 5.06 -4.39
CA THR A 22 -13.93 5.89 -5.59
C THR A 22 -15.08 5.59 -6.56
N LEU A 23 -15.38 4.31 -6.82
CA LEU A 23 -16.52 3.89 -7.65
C LEU A 23 -17.85 4.40 -7.08
N GLN A 24 -18.04 4.29 -5.76
CA GLN A 24 -19.23 4.79 -5.09
C GLN A 24 -19.35 6.32 -5.17
N GLN A 25 -18.24 7.05 -5.04
CA GLN A 25 -18.23 8.51 -5.23
C GLN A 25 -18.62 8.92 -6.65
N ARG A 26 -18.41 8.03 -7.63
CA ARG A 26 -18.88 8.21 -9.01
C ARG A 26 -20.28 7.66 -9.26
N GLY A 27 -21.03 7.34 -8.21
CA GLY A 27 -22.45 6.97 -8.29
C GLY A 27 -22.73 5.48 -8.48
N ALA A 28 -21.72 4.62 -8.53
CA ALA A 28 -21.93 3.17 -8.67
C ALA A 28 -22.39 2.51 -7.36
N ARG A 29 -23.30 1.53 -7.45
CA ARG A 29 -23.64 0.64 -6.32
C ARG A 29 -22.60 -0.45 -6.21
N VAL A 30 -21.76 -0.37 -5.17
CA VAL A 30 -20.60 -1.25 -5.02
C VAL A 30 -20.82 -2.32 -3.96
N THR A 31 -20.43 -3.57 -4.28
CA THR A 31 -20.28 -4.65 -3.30
C THR A 31 -18.83 -5.14 -3.27
N VAL A 32 -18.21 -5.13 -2.10
CA VAL A 32 -16.88 -5.71 -1.86
C VAL A 32 -17.02 -7.15 -1.38
N LEU A 33 -16.26 -8.07 -1.97
CA LEU A 33 -16.13 -9.46 -1.55
C LEU A 33 -14.74 -9.69 -1.01
N ALA A 34 -14.64 -10.09 0.26
CA ALA A 34 -13.36 -10.45 0.89
C ALA A 34 -13.57 -11.63 1.85
N PRO A 35 -12.64 -12.60 1.92
CA PRO A 35 -12.75 -13.70 2.87
C PRO A 35 -12.45 -13.28 4.32
N ASP A 36 -11.65 -12.22 4.49
CA ASP A 36 -11.08 -11.77 5.75
C ASP A 36 -11.55 -10.36 6.09
N ASP A 37 -11.49 -9.98 7.37
CA ASP A 37 -11.71 -8.59 7.76
C ASP A 37 -10.56 -7.72 7.20
N PRO A 38 -10.80 -6.46 6.79
CA PRO A 38 -9.72 -5.57 6.34
C PRO A 38 -8.51 -5.52 7.30
N ALA A 39 -8.73 -5.61 8.62
CA ALA A 39 -7.67 -5.63 9.62
C ALA A 39 -6.79 -6.89 9.59
N ASP A 40 -7.26 -7.97 8.96
CA ASP A 40 -6.55 -9.25 8.83
C ASP A 40 -5.81 -9.35 7.47
N THR A 41 -5.86 -8.32 6.64
CA THR A 41 -5.22 -8.32 5.32
C THR A 41 -3.73 -7.95 5.39
N VAL A 42 -2.97 -8.28 4.32
CA VAL A 42 -1.58 -7.83 4.16
C VAL A 42 -1.44 -6.31 4.30
N SER A 43 -2.47 -5.54 3.94
CA SER A 43 -2.47 -4.08 4.09
C SER A 43 -2.32 -3.66 5.55
N ALA A 44 -2.91 -4.38 6.51
CA ALA A 44 -2.80 -4.06 7.93
C ALA A 44 -1.38 -4.21 8.51
N VAL A 45 -0.53 -4.99 7.84
CA VAL A 45 0.87 -5.24 8.23
C VAL A 45 1.79 -4.12 7.78
N ALA A 46 1.41 -3.33 6.77
CA ALA A 46 2.31 -2.36 6.14
C ALA A 46 2.74 -1.24 7.11
N ALA A 47 4.01 -0.83 6.99
CA ALA A 47 4.51 0.38 7.64
C ALA A 47 3.81 1.66 7.12
N ALA A 48 3.50 1.63 5.81
CA ALA A 48 2.63 2.56 5.10
C ALA A 48 3.00 4.05 5.24
N VAL A 49 4.16 4.40 4.71
CA VAL A 49 4.51 5.78 4.35
C VAL A 49 4.34 5.95 2.85
N TRP A 50 3.86 7.11 2.40
CA TRP A 50 3.90 7.47 0.99
C TRP A 50 5.36 7.51 0.54
N TYR A 51 5.80 6.45 -0.12
CA TYR A 51 7.11 6.35 -0.73
C TYR A 51 7.06 5.23 -1.79
N PRO A 52 7.42 5.51 -3.05
CA PRO A 52 7.29 4.56 -4.15
C PRO A 52 8.42 3.50 -4.07
N THR A 53 8.21 2.55 -3.15
CA THR A 53 9.19 1.56 -2.71
C THR A 53 9.39 0.50 -3.78
N HIS A 54 10.63 0.35 -4.28
CA HIS A 54 10.99 -0.65 -5.30
C HIS A 54 10.09 -0.62 -6.55
N THR A 55 9.74 0.60 -6.97
CA THR A 55 9.00 0.86 -8.21
C THR A 55 9.89 1.60 -9.21
N GLU A 56 9.69 1.34 -10.50
CA GLU A 56 10.47 1.93 -11.57
C GLU A 56 9.87 3.26 -12.04
N ARG A 57 10.65 4.04 -12.80
CA ARG A 57 10.17 5.25 -13.43
C ARG A 57 9.20 4.87 -14.55
N ASP A 58 7.92 5.03 -14.28
CA ASP A 58 6.83 4.86 -15.23
C ASP A 58 5.88 6.08 -15.12
N PRO A 59 5.50 6.75 -16.23
CA PRO A 59 4.64 7.92 -16.18
C PRO A 59 3.29 7.68 -15.48
N ARG A 60 2.73 6.47 -15.62
CA ARG A 60 1.49 6.03 -14.97
C ARG A 60 1.69 5.89 -13.47
N MET A 61 2.81 5.30 -13.03
CA MET A 61 3.15 5.21 -11.61
C MET A 61 3.36 6.58 -10.98
N LEU A 62 4.01 7.52 -11.68
CA LEU A 62 4.18 8.89 -11.21
C LEU A 62 2.84 9.61 -11.06
N ARG A 63 1.94 9.47 -12.04
CA ARG A 63 0.58 10.00 -11.94
C ARG A 63 -0.14 9.43 -10.71
N TRP A 64 -0.16 8.11 -10.55
CA TRP A 64 -0.83 7.47 -9.43
C TRP A 64 -0.26 7.89 -8.07
N ALA A 65 1.07 7.97 -7.97
CA ALA A 65 1.75 8.39 -6.76
C ALA A 65 1.39 9.85 -6.40
N ARG A 66 1.39 10.76 -7.39
CA ARG A 66 1.01 12.16 -7.20
C ARG A 66 -0.44 12.31 -6.75
N GLU A 67 -1.38 11.70 -7.45
CA GLU A 67 -2.81 11.74 -7.10
C GLU A 67 -3.07 11.18 -5.70
N THR A 68 -2.40 10.08 -5.38
CA THR A 68 -2.52 9.47 -4.06
C THR A 68 -1.94 10.33 -2.96
N ARG A 69 -0.81 11.01 -3.20
CA ARG A 69 -0.26 11.97 -2.23
C ARG A 69 -1.28 13.07 -1.96
N ILE A 70 -1.80 13.70 -3.01
CA ILE A 70 -2.75 14.82 -2.90
C ILE A 70 -3.97 14.40 -2.08
N GLU A 71 -4.54 13.23 -2.37
CA GLU A 71 -5.71 12.74 -1.64
C GLU A 71 -5.39 12.40 -0.18
N LEU A 72 -4.25 11.75 0.11
CA LEU A 72 -3.84 11.47 1.49
C LEU A 72 -3.50 12.75 2.28
N SER A 73 -2.88 13.75 1.64
CA SER A 73 -2.64 15.06 2.23
C SER A 73 -3.96 15.76 2.61
N ARG A 74 -4.95 15.73 1.72
CA ARG A 74 -6.30 16.25 1.99
C ARG A 74 -6.95 15.50 3.16
N GLN A 75 -6.80 14.19 3.22
CA GLN A 75 -7.34 13.36 4.30
C GLN A 75 -6.66 13.65 5.64
N ALA A 76 -5.34 13.85 5.66
CA ALA A 76 -4.61 14.26 6.85
C ALA A 76 -5.13 15.61 7.39
N GLN A 77 -5.31 16.61 6.50
CA GLN A 77 -5.88 17.92 6.86
C GLN A 77 -7.32 17.81 7.38
N ALA A 78 -8.10 16.87 6.84
CA ALA A 78 -9.46 16.58 7.28
C ALA A 78 -9.53 15.75 8.58
N GLY A 79 -8.40 15.36 9.17
CA GLY A 79 -8.35 14.58 10.40
C GLY A 79 -8.82 13.13 10.23
N VAL A 80 -8.65 12.55 9.03
CA VAL A 80 -9.00 11.14 8.79
C VAL A 80 -8.17 10.23 9.71
N PRO A 81 -8.81 9.28 10.43
CA PRO A 81 -8.11 8.41 11.37
C PRO A 81 -6.92 7.68 10.75
N GLY A 82 -5.75 7.83 11.39
CA GLY A 82 -4.52 7.16 10.99
C GLY A 82 -3.73 7.85 9.86
N VAL A 83 -4.24 8.92 9.24
CA VAL A 83 -3.53 9.62 8.15
C VAL A 83 -2.89 10.89 8.70
N VAL A 84 -1.56 10.98 8.61
CA VAL A 84 -0.78 12.08 9.20
C VAL A 84 0.33 12.51 8.24
N GLU A 85 0.48 13.82 8.03
CA GLU A 85 1.64 14.36 7.33
C GLU A 85 2.89 14.27 8.18
N ARG A 86 3.97 13.75 7.62
CA ARG A 86 5.20 13.49 8.38
C ARG A 86 6.44 14.02 7.68
N PRO A 87 7.25 14.86 8.36
CA PRO A 87 8.58 15.17 7.90
C PRO A 87 9.38 13.87 7.74
N THR A 88 10.04 13.75 6.60
CA THR A 88 10.79 12.55 6.21
C THR A 88 12.22 12.94 5.83
N ARG A 89 13.18 12.16 6.32
CA ARG A 89 14.61 12.26 6.04
C ARG A 89 15.06 10.99 5.33
N MET A 90 15.62 11.13 4.14
CA MET A 90 16.24 10.04 3.39
C MET A 90 17.73 10.29 3.27
N LEU A 91 18.52 9.41 3.90
CA LEU A 91 19.97 9.46 3.85
C LEU A 91 20.46 8.58 2.70
N LEU A 92 21.27 9.17 1.82
CA LEU A 92 21.88 8.49 0.69
C LEU A 92 23.34 8.17 1.01
N ARG A 93 23.80 6.98 0.63
CA ARG A 93 25.22 6.60 0.74
C ARG A 93 25.96 6.70 -0.59
N HIS A 94 25.22 6.72 -1.70
CA HIS A 94 25.75 6.90 -3.05
C HIS A 94 25.81 8.39 -3.43
N ARG A 95 26.60 8.73 -4.44
CA ARG A 95 26.66 10.10 -4.97
C ARG A 95 25.27 10.53 -5.45
N TYR A 96 24.78 11.67 -4.94
CA TYR A 96 23.52 12.23 -5.40
C TYR A 96 23.60 12.61 -6.89
N ALA A 97 22.72 12.00 -7.69
CA ALA A 97 22.69 12.16 -9.15
C ALA A 97 21.55 13.09 -9.62
N GLY A 98 20.93 13.83 -8.71
CA GLY A 98 19.77 14.65 -8.96
C GLY A 98 18.49 14.07 -8.34
N PRO A 99 17.36 14.80 -8.46
CA PRO A 99 16.13 14.41 -7.80
C PRO A 99 15.64 13.05 -8.31
N PRO A 100 15.12 12.19 -7.42
CA PRO A 100 14.52 10.93 -7.84
C PRO A 100 13.28 11.18 -8.70
N TRP A 101 12.89 10.21 -9.53
CA TRP A 101 11.78 10.37 -10.48
C TRP A 101 10.45 10.77 -9.83
N TRP A 102 10.25 10.39 -8.56
CA TRP A 102 9.06 10.69 -7.78
C TRP A 102 9.10 12.06 -7.10
N ALA A 103 10.21 12.79 -7.18
CA ALA A 103 10.31 14.15 -6.65
C ALA A 103 9.29 15.09 -7.32
N GLU A 104 8.91 14.83 -8.58
CA GLU A 104 7.87 15.59 -9.28
C GLU A 104 6.46 15.44 -8.67
N ALA A 105 6.27 14.50 -7.75
CA ALA A 105 5.04 14.38 -6.98
C ALA A 105 5.09 15.16 -5.66
N LEU A 106 6.24 15.73 -5.27
CA LEU A 106 6.45 16.50 -4.05
C LEU A 106 6.70 17.96 -4.37
N ASP A 107 6.22 18.84 -3.50
CA ASP A 107 6.37 20.29 -3.63
C ASP A 107 7.55 20.82 -2.78
N ASP A 108 8.00 20.05 -1.79
CA ASP A 108 8.91 20.50 -0.72
C ASP A 108 10.21 19.67 -0.63
N LEU A 109 10.55 18.89 -1.66
CA LEU A 109 11.76 18.08 -1.65
C LEU A 109 13.01 18.97 -1.74
N THR A 110 13.89 18.83 -0.76
CA THR A 110 15.19 19.49 -0.70
C THR A 110 16.31 18.47 -0.54
N ALA A 111 17.51 18.83 -1.00
CA ALA A 111 18.71 18.01 -0.91
C ALA A 111 19.84 18.82 -0.27
N GLU A 112 20.46 18.26 0.75
CA GLU A 112 21.54 18.87 1.53
C GLU A 112 22.74 17.92 1.60
N ALA A 113 23.95 18.45 1.75
CA ALA A 113 25.11 17.62 2.06
C ALA A 113 24.91 16.92 3.42
N ALA A 114 25.39 15.68 3.53
CA ALA A 114 25.37 14.92 4.77
C ALA A 114 26.79 14.51 5.18
N GLU A 115 26.93 14.13 6.46
CA GLU A 115 28.21 13.63 6.98
C GLU A 115 28.41 12.15 6.66
N PRO A 116 29.67 11.70 6.44
CA PRO A 116 29.99 10.29 6.26
C PRO A 116 29.37 9.41 7.37
N PRO A 117 28.83 8.23 7.01
CA PRO A 117 28.94 7.54 5.72
C PRO A 117 27.94 7.99 4.66
N TYR A 118 27.14 9.04 4.94
CA TYR A 118 26.16 9.57 4.02
C TYR A 118 26.75 10.68 3.16
N THR A 119 26.25 10.80 1.93
CA THR A 119 26.66 11.83 0.98
C THR A 119 25.64 12.97 0.93
N THR A 120 24.36 12.64 1.10
CA THR A 120 23.24 13.56 0.90
C THR A 120 22.08 13.19 1.79
N LEU A 121 21.45 14.20 2.36
CA LEU A 121 20.18 14.13 3.06
C LEU A 121 19.09 14.73 2.16
N LEU A 122 18.08 13.93 1.81
CA LEU A 122 16.85 14.46 1.21
C LEU A 122 15.82 14.70 2.32
N ARG A 123 15.15 15.85 2.28
CA ARG A 123 14.03 16.18 3.15
C ARG A 123 12.78 16.45 2.34
N PHE A 124 11.66 15.92 2.81
CA PHE A 124 10.34 16.16 2.22
C PHE A 124 9.26 15.78 3.24
N THR A 125 8.03 16.20 3.00
CA THR A 125 6.87 15.78 3.80
C THR A 125 6.10 14.69 3.07
N ALA A 126 5.77 13.61 3.78
CA ALA A 126 5.04 12.48 3.20
C ALA A 126 3.87 12.04 4.10
N PRO A 127 2.70 11.76 3.52
CA PRO A 127 1.61 11.14 4.24
C PRO A 127 2.04 9.77 4.79
N THR A 128 1.75 9.53 6.05
CA THR A 128 1.87 8.22 6.70
C THR A 128 0.49 7.74 7.10
N VAL A 129 0.24 6.44 6.93
CA VAL A 129 -1.07 5.82 7.13
C VAL A 129 -0.96 4.70 8.15
N GLU A 130 -1.56 4.88 9.32
CA GLU A 130 -1.77 3.80 10.27
C GLU A 130 -2.87 2.88 9.74
N MET A 131 -2.47 1.71 9.23
CA MET A 131 -3.32 0.93 8.33
C MET A 131 -4.59 0.39 8.97
N VAL A 132 -4.54 -0.08 10.22
CA VAL A 132 -5.74 -0.64 10.88
C VAL A 132 -6.85 0.42 11.03
N PRO A 133 -6.62 1.59 11.68
CA PRO A 133 -7.67 2.61 11.76
C PRO A 133 -8.09 3.13 10.39
N TYR A 134 -7.16 3.23 9.42
CA TYR A 134 -7.50 3.71 8.09
C TYR A 134 -8.39 2.75 7.29
N LEU A 135 -8.10 1.45 7.33
CA LEU A 135 -8.93 0.43 6.66
C LEU A 135 -10.33 0.35 7.29
N HIS A 136 -10.44 0.52 8.61
CA HIS A 136 -11.73 0.63 9.30
C HIS A 136 -12.51 1.85 8.83
N TRP A 137 -11.84 3.01 8.71
CA TRP A 137 -12.47 4.23 8.22
C TRP A 137 -12.94 4.10 6.77
N LEU A 138 -12.15 3.50 5.88
CA LEU A 138 -12.54 3.24 4.49
C LEU A 138 -13.79 2.35 4.41
N ARG A 139 -13.84 1.30 5.24
CA ARG A 139 -15.01 0.44 5.36
C ARG A 139 -16.25 1.23 5.80
N GLN A 140 -16.14 2.01 6.87
CA GLN A 140 -17.25 2.83 7.37
C GLN A 140 -17.73 3.83 6.32
N ARG A 141 -16.79 4.43 5.57
CA ARG A 141 -17.12 5.37 4.48
C ARG A 141 -17.90 4.68 3.36
N LEU A 142 -17.48 3.48 2.95
CA LEU A 142 -18.19 2.68 1.96
C LEU A 142 -19.58 2.28 2.43
N GLU A 143 -19.72 1.79 3.67
CA GLU A 143 -21.00 1.39 4.27
C GLU A 143 -21.96 2.59 4.41
N ALA A 144 -21.45 3.75 4.84
CA ALA A 144 -22.23 4.99 4.95
C ALA A 144 -22.74 5.50 3.60
N GLY A 145 -22.00 5.27 2.51
CA GLY A 145 -22.45 5.56 1.15
C GLY A 145 -23.39 4.51 0.54
N GLY A 146 -23.85 3.53 1.33
CA GLY A 146 -24.76 2.46 0.88
C GLY A 146 -24.07 1.27 0.22
N GLY A 147 -22.74 1.23 0.24
CA GLY A 147 -21.94 0.10 -0.24
C GLY A 147 -21.99 -1.07 0.74
N ARG A 148 -21.68 -2.27 0.25
CA ARG A 148 -21.72 -3.49 1.08
C ARG A 148 -20.38 -4.19 1.09
N ILE A 149 -19.97 -4.70 2.24
CA ILE A 149 -18.83 -5.62 2.35
C ILE A 149 -19.37 -6.98 2.79
N LEU A 150 -19.16 -8.00 1.96
CA LEU A 150 -19.61 -9.36 2.23
C LEU A 150 -18.40 -10.24 2.50
N ARG A 151 -18.43 -10.93 3.65
CA ARG A 151 -17.41 -11.93 3.98
C ARG A 151 -17.61 -13.17 3.12
N ARG A 152 -16.91 -13.25 1.99
CA ARG A 152 -17.07 -14.30 0.97
C ARG A 152 -15.75 -14.59 0.28
N ARG A 153 -15.35 -15.86 0.27
CA ARG A 153 -14.22 -16.33 -0.54
C ARG A 153 -14.67 -16.55 -1.98
N VAL A 154 -13.97 -15.92 -2.92
CA VAL A 154 -14.15 -16.14 -4.36
C VAL A 154 -13.14 -17.19 -4.83
N ARG A 155 -13.62 -18.22 -5.53
CA ARG A 155 -12.76 -19.27 -6.13
C ARG A 155 -12.49 -19.04 -7.61
N ARG A 156 -13.42 -18.38 -8.31
CA ARG A 156 -13.29 -17.97 -9.72
C ARG A 156 -13.85 -16.57 -9.87
N LEU A 157 -13.14 -15.69 -10.56
CA LEU A 157 -13.61 -14.31 -10.81
C LEU A 157 -14.95 -14.31 -11.56
N ALA A 158 -15.14 -15.28 -12.47
CA ALA A 158 -16.37 -15.49 -13.23
C ALA A 158 -17.63 -15.61 -12.36
N ASP A 159 -17.53 -16.22 -11.17
CA ASP A 159 -18.69 -16.43 -10.27
C ASP A 159 -19.28 -15.10 -9.77
N ALA A 160 -18.49 -14.02 -9.78
CA ALA A 160 -18.93 -12.71 -9.34
C ALA A 160 -19.85 -12.00 -10.36
N PHE A 161 -19.82 -12.40 -11.64
CA PHE A 161 -20.69 -11.84 -12.69
C PHE A 161 -22.17 -12.18 -12.49
N ALA A 162 -22.49 -13.17 -11.64
CA ALA A 162 -23.85 -13.42 -11.19
C ALA A 162 -24.41 -12.30 -10.28
N THR A 163 -23.55 -11.40 -9.78
CA THR A 163 -23.92 -10.32 -8.85
C THR A 163 -23.89 -8.94 -9.50
N ALA A 164 -22.97 -8.70 -10.44
CA ALA A 164 -22.80 -7.42 -11.11
C ALA A 164 -22.21 -7.61 -12.52
N PRO A 165 -22.53 -6.72 -13.49
CA PRO A 165 -21.97 -6.77 -14.83
C PRO A 165 -20.47 -6.41 -14.88
N THR A 166 -19.98 -5.61 -13.93
CA THR A 166 -18.56 -5.20 -13.86
C THR A 166 -17.91 -5.74 -12.60
N ILE A 167 -16.77 -6.41 -12.76
CA ILE A 167 -15.98 -7.01 -11.68
C ILE A 167 -14.61 -6.34 -11.62
N VAL A 168 -14.19 -5.89 -10.45
CA VAL A 168 -12.81 -5.46 -10.20
C VAL A 168 -12.06 -6.56 -9.43
N ASN A 169 -10.98 -7.06 -10.00
CA ASN A 169 -10.05 -7.97 -9.36
C ASN A 169 -8.93 -7.19 -8.63
N ALA A 170 -9.11 -6.97 -7.33
CA ALA A 170 -8.13 -6.34 -6.43
C ALA A 170 -7.55 -7.34 -5.41
N THR A 171 -7.29 -8.57 -5.86
CA THR A 171 -7.02 -9.72 -4.97
C THR A 171 -5.56 -9.88 -4.52
N GLY A 172 -4.68 -8.95 -4.86
CA GLY A 172 -3.27 -8.97 -4.43
C GLY A 172 -2.56 -10.26 -4.87
N LEU A 173 -2.00 -11.01 -3.93
CA LEU A 173 -1.29 -12.27 -4.22
C LEU A 173 -2.18 -13.35 -4.82
N ALA A 174 -3.47 -13.37 -4.46
CA ALA A 174 -4.39 -14.37 -4.99
C ALA A 174 -4.66 -14.19 -6.49
N ALA A 175 -4.30 -13.04 -7.08
CA ALA A 175 -4.41 -12.81 -8.52
C ALA A 175 -3.55 -13.79 -9.33
N GLY A 176 -2.43 -14.28 -8.78
CA GLY A 176 -1.61 -15.29 -9.47
C GLY A 176 -2.39 -16.57 -9.79
N GLN A 177 -3.29 -16.97 -8.90
CA GLN A 177 -4.21 -18.09 -9.14
C GLN A 177 -5.50 -17.64 -9.85
N LEU A 178 -6.16 -16.60 -9.34
CA LEU A 178 -7.50 -16.19 -9.78
C LEU A 178 -7.54 -15.58 -11.19
N ALA A 179 -6.44 -14.97 -11.64
CA ALA A 179 -6.28 -14.40 -12.97
C ALA A 179 -5.24 -15.17 -13.82
N ALA A 180 -4.78 -16.34 -13.35
CA ALA A 180 -3.74 -17.14 -13.99
C ALA A 180 -2.49 -16.32 -14.39
N ASP A 181 -2.05 -15.40 -13.50
CA ASP A 181 -0.95 -14.49 -13.77
C ASP A 181 0.35 -14.97 -13.09
N PRO A 182 1.26 -15.66 -13.81
CA PRO A 182 2.49 -16.19 -13.24
C PRO A 182 3.50 -15.12 -12.85
N ALA A 183 3.30 -13.85 -13.26
CA ALA A 183 4.18 -12.77 -12.88
C ALA A 183 4.02 -12.37 -11.40
N VAL A 184 2.88 -12.74 -10.77
CA VAL A 184 2.59 -12.45 -9.37
C VAL A 184 3.39 -13.36 -8.45
N HIS A 185 4.12 -12.77 -7.50
CA HIS A 185 4.95 -13.50 -6.55
C HIS A 185 5.00 -12.79 -5.18
N PRO A 186 5.22 -13.53 -4.08
CA PRO A 186 5.36 -12.95 -2.76
C PRO A 186 6.72 -12.29 -2.58
N VAL A 187 6.74 -11.15 -1.89
CA VAL A 187 7.94 -10.57 -1.31
C VAL A 187 7.76 -10.44 0.20
N ARG A 188 8.49 -11.24 0.97
CA ARG A 188 8.40 -11.20 2.43
C ARG A 188 9.01 -9.91 2.98
N GLY A 189 8.32 -9.33 3.95
CA GLY A 189 8.77 -8.20 4.76
C GLY A 189 8.61 -8.53 6.24
N HIS A 190 9.61 -8.12 7.02
CA HIS A 190 9.64 -8.26 8.47
C HIS A 190 9.81 -6.87 9.08
N LEU A 191 8.94 -6.56 10.03
CA LEU A 191 8.94 -5.33 10.81
C LEU A 191 9.03 -5.65 12.30
N VAL A 192 9.69 -4.78 13.05
CA VAL A 192 9.69 -4.76 14.51
C VAL A 192 8.94 -3.51 14.97
N LEU A 193 8.08 -3.64 15.95
CA LEU A 193 7.35 -2.54 16.57
C LEU A 193 7.96 -2.25 17.93
N VAL A 194 8.24 -0.98 18.21
CA VAL A 194 8.74 -0.52 19.51
C VAL A 194 7.89 0.64 20.03
N ALA A 195 7.89 0.89 21.34
CA ALA A 195 7.20 2.04 21.90
C ALA A 195 7.79 3.34 21.34
N ASN A 196 6.95 4.35 21.08
CA ASN A 196 7.42 5.63 20.58
C ASN A 196 7.94 6.52 21.72
N PRO A 197 9.25 6.87 21.76
CA PRO A 197 9.80 7.76 22.79
C PRO A 197 9.53 9.25 22.52
N GLY A 198 8.68 9.58 21.54
CA GLY A 198 8.36 10.96 21.15
C GLY A 198 8.90 11.36 19.77
N LEU A 199 9.32 10.39 18.96
CA LEU A 199 9.76 10.62 17.58
C LEU A 199 8.58 11.05 16.71
N THR A 200 8.84 12.05 15.85
CA THR A 200 7.85 12.61 14.92
C THR A 200 8.31 12.60 13.47
N VAL A 201 9.59 12.32 13.22
CA VAL A 201 10.23 12.36 11.89
C VAL A 201 10.47 10.95 11.39
N SER A 202 10.07 10.66 10.16
CA SER A 202 10.44 9.42 9.47
C SER A 202 11.88 9.51 8.99
N VAL A 203 12.67 8.45 9.17
CA VAL A 203 14.06 8.37 8.70
C VAL A 203 14.26 7.08 7.91
N ARG A 204 15.03 7.14 6.81
CA ARG A 204 15.30 5.99 5.95
C ARG A 204 16.72 6.01 5.37
N ASP A 205 17.27 4.82 5.23
CA ASP A 205 18.55 4.48 4.63
C ASP A 205 18.36 3.16 3.86
N GLU A 206 18.14 3.25 2.54
CA GLU A 206 17.95 2.06 1.69
C GLU A 206 19.27 1.46 1.20
N ASP A 207 20.38 2.19 1.36
CA ASP A 207 21.68 1.84 0.80
C ASP A 207 22.60 1.14 1.81
N ASP A 208 22.16 0.97 3.07
CA ASP A 208 22.95 0.31 4.10
C ASP A 208 23.35 -1.11 3.63
N PRO A 209 24.65 -1.43 3.54
CA PRO A 209 25.13 -2.75 3.17
C PRO A 209 24.61 -3.88 4.08
N ALA A 210 24.26 -3.57 5.32
CA ALA A 210 23.65 -4.51 6.27
C ALA A 210 22.14 -4.72 6.04
N GLY A 211 21.54 -3.99 5.08
CA GLY A 211 20.17 -4.14 4.60
C GLY A 211 19.31 -2.89 4.79
N ILE A 212 18.21 -2.83 4.05
CA ILE A 212 17.23 -1.74 4.05
C ILE A 212 16.83 -1.36 5.49
N THR A 213 16.89 -0.07 5.79
CA THR A 213 16.60 0.47 7.12
C THR A 213 15.66 1.66 7.04
N TYR A 214 14.58 1.62 7.83
CA TYR A 214 13.66 2.74 8.00
C TYR A 214 13.03 2.73 9.39
N VAL A 215 12.76 3.95 9.87
CA VAL A 215 12.16 4.24 11.16
C VAL A 215 10.97 5.16 10.89
N HIS A 216 9.76 4.65 11.14
CA HIS A 216 8.51 5.36 10.89
C HIS A 216 7.71 5.48 12.18
N PRO A 217 7.78 6.62 12.88
CA PRO A 217 6.98 6.83 14.07
C PRO A 217 5.51 6.88 13.72
N ARG A 218 4.68 6.31 14.58
CA ARG A 218 3.21 6.40 14.59
C ARG A 218 2.77 7.02 15.90
N ARG A 219 1.46 7.16 16.12
CA ARG A 219 0.92 7.80 17.33
C ARG A 219 1.38 7.13 18.62
N HIS A 220 1.45 5.79 18.63
CA HIS A 220 1.70 4.99 19.84
C HIS A 220 2.98 4.17 19.80
N ASP A 221 3.45 3.82 18.60
CA ASP A 221 4.60 2.98 18.39
C ASP A 221 5.47 3.52 17.25
N VAL A 222 6.60 2.86 16.99
CA VAL A 222 7.48 3.13 15.87
C VAL A 222 7.64 1.84 15.09
N VAL A 223 7.43 1.92 13.78
CA VAL A 223 7.73 0.82 12.88
C VAL A 223 9.21 0.88 12.54
N LEU A 224 9.91 -0.20 12.89
CA LEU A 224 11.28 -0.45 12.49
C LEU A 224 11.26 -1.45 11.35
N GLY A 225 11.87 -1.09 10.23
CA GLY A 225 12.09 -2.02 9.15
C GLY A 225 13.45 -1.84 8.50
N GLY A 226 13.84 -2.73 7.59
CA GLY A 226 13.06 -3.92 7.29
C GLY A 226 13.82 -4.95 6.46
N THR A 227 13.03 -5.72 5.73
CA THR A 227 13.51 -6.70 4.74
C THR A 227 12.67 -6.63 3.47
N TYR A 228 13.29 -7.05 2.38
CA TYR A 228 12.68 -7.25 1.08
C TYR A 228 13.19 -8.58 0.51
N GLN A 229 12.40 -9.65 0.66
CA GLN A 229 12.82 -11.02 0.33
C GLN A 229 11.89 -11.62 -0.74
N PRO A 230 12.19 -11.44 -2.04
CA PRO A 230 11.41 -12.01 -3.13
C PRO A 230 11.37 -13.54 -3.09
N GLY A 231 10.24 -14.13 -3.46
CA GLY A 231 10.04 -15.59 -3.56
C GLY A 231 9.77 -16.29 -2.22
N VAL A 232 9.97 -15.63 -1.08
CA VAL A 232 9.69 -16.24 0.23
C VAL A 232 8.20 -16.15 0.54
N GLY A 233 7.50 -17.29 0.48
CA GLY A 233 6.04 -17.37 0.61
C GLY A 233 5.48 -17.66 2.01
N HIS A 234 6.23 -17.39 3.09
CA HIS A 234 5.77 -17.65 4.46
C HIS A 234 5.94 -16.46 5.40
N THR A 235 5.10 -16.39 6.44
CA THR A 235 5.13 -15.33 7.46
C THR A 235 5.77 -15.77 8.79
N ARG A 236 6.44 -16.93 8.82
CA ARG A 236 7.14 -17.43 10.02
C ARG A 236 8.09 -16.37 10.62
N PRO A 237 8.11 -16.19 11.96
CA PRO A 237 9.07 -15.29 12.62
C PRO A 237 10.52 -15.71 12.39
N ASP A 238 11.43 -14.75 12.51
CA ASP A 238 12.88 -14.94 12.40
C ASP A 238 13.59 -14.00 13.40
N PRO A 239 13.98 -14.50 14.60
CA PRO A 239 14.59 -13.69 15.63
C PRO A 239 15.90 -13.02 15.20
N ALA A 240 16.68 -13.66 14.33
CA ALA A 240 17.93 -13.08 13.84
C ALA A 240 17.66 -11.88 12.92
N THR A 241 16.65 -12.00 12.06
CA THR A 241 16.18 -10.88 11.23
C THR A 241 15.65 -9.72 12.10
N ALA A 242 14.82 -10.02 13.11
CA ALA A 242 14.29 -9.00 14.02
C ALA A 242 15.40 -8.24 14.78
N ALA A 243 16.39 -8.98 15.32
CA ALA A 243 17.54 -8.38 15.99
C ALA A 243 18.41 -7.53 15.04
N ALA A 244 18.58 -7.97 13.79
CA ALA A 244 19.31 -7.21 12.78
C ALA A 244 18.60 -5.91 12.41
N ILE A 245 17.27 -5.93 12.21
CA ILE A 245 16.48 -4.73 11.98
C ILE A 245 16.63 -3.74 13.14
N ARG A 246 16.43 -4.21 14.39
CA ARG A 246 16.55 -3.35 15.58
C ARG A 246 17.93 -2.70 15.65
N ARG A 247 19.00 -3.47 15.44
CA ARG A 247 20.38 -2.96 15.47
C ARG A 247 20.59 -1.84 14.45
N ARG A 248 20.18 -2.02 13.20
CA ARG A 248 20.33 -0.97 12.17
C ARG A 248 19.47 0.26 12.46
N CYS A 249 18.23 0.08 12.90
CA CYS A 249 17.36 1.19 13.25
C CYS A 249 17.85 1.99 14.45
N VAL A 250 18.43 1.35 15.48
CA VAL A 250 19.05 2.05 16.62
C VAL A 250 20.33 2.77 16.20
N ALA A 251 21.13 2.20 15.28
CA ALA A 251 22.28 2.90 14.72
C ALA A 251 21.86 4.14 13.92
N LEU A 252 20.72 4.08 13.23
CA LEU A 252 20.15 5.20 12.46
C LEU A 252 19.49 6.26 13.35
N VAL A 253 18.83 5.84 14.43
CA VAL A 253 18.11 6.71 15.39
C VAL A 253 18.41 6.23 16.82
N PRO A 254 19.48 6.74 17.46
CA PRO A 254 19.94 6.28 18.78
C PRO A 254 18.92 6.39 19.92
N GLU A 255 17.95 7.30 19.81
CA GLU A 255 16.86 7.49 20.77
C GLU A 255 15.97 6.23 20.95
N LEU A 256 16.09 5.26 20.04
CA LEU A 256 15.39 3.97 20.11
C LEU A 256 16.12 2.91 20.96
N ALA A 257 17.32 3.19 21.46
CA ALA A 257 18.17 2.20 22.14
C ALA A 257 17.43 1.49 23.30
N ASP A 258 16.67 2.24 24.08
CA ASP A 258 15.91 1.76 25.25
C ASP A 258 14.42 1.57 24.96
N ALA A 259 13.97 1.78 23.72
CA ALA A 259 12.56 1.64 23.37
C ALA A 259 12.09 0.18 23.55
N PRO A 260 11.06 -0.08 24.39
CA PRO A 260 10.51 -1.42 24.57
C PRO A 260 9.97 -2.01 23.27
N VAL A 261 10.26 -3.29 23.00
CA VAL A 261 9.69 -4.01 21.87
C VAL A 261 8.24 -4.36 22.17
N LEU A 262 7.33 -3.94 21.28
CA LEU A 262 5.89 -4.20 21.37
C LEU A 262 5.47 -5.43 20.56
N GLY A 263 6.28 -5.84 19.58
CA GLY A 263 6.07 -7.07 18.83
C GLY A 263 6.65 -7.02 17.43
N GLU A 264 6.27 -8.01 16.62
CA GLU A 264 6.73 -8.16 15.24
C GLU A 264 5.55 -8.26 14.28
N ARG A 265 5.78 -7.87 13.03
CA ARG A 265 4.81 -7.96 11.94
C ARG A 265 5.51 -8.48 10.69
N ILE A 266 5.06 -9.63 10.18
CA ILE A 266 5.61 -10.28 8.99
C ILE A 266 4.49 -10.41 7.96
N GLY A 267 4.74 -9.92 6.74
CA GLY A 267 3.76 -9.90 5.66
C GLY A 267 4.36 -10.26 4.31
N LEU A 268 3.49 -10.63 3.37
CA LEU A 268 3.86 -10.99 2.01
C LEU A 268 3.32 -9.93 1.05
N ARG A 269 4.21 -9.08 0.53
CA ARG A 269 3.82 -8.04 -0.43
C ARG A 269 3.40 -8.71 -1.75
N PRO A 270 2.27 -8.29 -2.36
CA PRO A 270 1.79 -8.81 -3.63
C PRO A 270 2.56 -8.20 -4.81
N ALA A 271 3.80 -8.63 -5.02
CA ALA A 271 4.61 -8.14 -6.13
C ALA A 271 4.21 -8.82 -7.44
N ARG A 272 4.54 -8.16 -8.55
CA ARG A 272 4.34 -8.67 -9.91
C ARG A 272 5.51 -8.24 -10.77
N HIS A 273 6.08 -9.16 -11.56
CA HIS A 273 7.07 -8.80 -12.57
C HIS A 273 6.43 -7.86 -13.61
N GLY A 274 7.08 -6.74 -13.92
CA GLY A 274 6.51 -5.68 -14.77
C GLY A 274 5.56 -4.72 -14.04
N GLY A 275 5.49 -4.77 -12.70
CA GLY A 275 4.73 -3.80 -11.90
C GLY A 275 3.22 -4.07 -11.83
N PRO A 276 2.46 -3.11 -11.25
CA PRO A 276 1.02 -3.23 -11.06
C PRO A 276 0.29 -3.43 -12.38
N ARG A 277 -0.65 -4.39 -12.41
CA ARG A 277 -1.57 -4.59 -13.53
C ARG A 277 -2.86 -3.84 -13.23
N VAL A 278 -3.11 -2.80 -14.01
CA VAL A 278 -4.37 -2.04 -14.04
C VAL A 278 -4.85 -2.00 -15.49
N GLU A 279 -5.89 -2.77 -15.83
CA GLU A 279 -6.40 -2.88 -17.19
C GLU A 279 -7.78 -3.55 -17.21
N ALA A 280 -8.53 -3.35 -18.29
CA ALA A 280 -9.84 -3.95 -18.50
C ALA A 280 -9.79 -5.06 -19.55
N GLU A 281 -10.53 -6.13 -19.29
CA GLU A 281 -10.80 -7.23 -20.20
C GLU A 281 -12.32 -7.41 -20.35
N PRO A 282 -12.79 -7.96 -21.48
CA PRO A 282 -14.17 -8.45 -21.58
C PRO A 282 -14.48 -9.49 -20.49
N GLY A 283 -15.73 -9.50 -20.03
CA GLY A 283 -16.23 -10.55 -19.15
C GLY A 283 -16.14 -11.94 -19.79
N PRO A 284 -16.20 -13.01 -18.98
CA PRO A 284 -16.13 -14.39 -19.47
C PRO A 284 -17.32 -14.73 -20.39
N ALA A 285 -17.15 -15.80 -21.18
CA ALA A 285 -18.24 -16.35 -21.98
C ALA A 285 -19.46 -16.63 -21.08
N GLY A 286 -20.64 -16.14 -21.50
CA GLY A 286 -21.87 -16.19 -20.71
C GLY A 286 -22.18 -14.93 -19.89
N SER A 287 -21.37 -13.88 -20.00
CA SER A 287 -21.66 -12.54 -19.45
C SER A 287 -21.60 -11.46 -20.53
N PRO A 288 -22.57 -11.41 -21.48
CA PRO A 288 -22.59 -10.41 -22.55
C PRO A 288 -22.57 -8.98 -21.98
N GLY A 289 -21.66 -8.14 -22.48
CA GLY A 289 -21.45 -6.78 -21.96
C GLY A 289 -20.75 -6.72 -20.60
N GLY A 290 -20.35 -7.85 -20.02
CA GLY A 290 -19.61 -7.90 -18.78
C GLY A 290 -18.20 -7.33 -18.93
N ARG A 291 -17.66 -6.78 -17.84
CA ARG A 291 -16.30 -6.21 -17.80
C ARG A 291 -15.52 -6.73 -16.59
N LEU A 292 -14.27 -7.12 -16.80
CA LEU A 292 -13.32 -7.48 -15.75
C LEU A 292 -12.18 -6.46 -15.71
N VAL A 293 -12.02 -5.74 -14.61
CA VAL A 293 -10.92 -4.78 -14.41
C VAL A 293 -9.94 -5.34 -13.41
N HIS A 294 -8.68 -5.46 -13.79
CA HIS A 294 -7.59 -5.89 -12.91
C HIS A 294 -6.99 -4.70 -12.16
N ALA A 295 -6.64 -4.90 -10.89
CA ALA A 295 -5.97 -3.91 -10.05
C ALA A 295 -5.12 -4.61 -8.96
N TYR A 296 -3.98 -5.18 -9.34
CA TYR A 296 -3.12 -5.93 -8.40
C TYR A 296 -1.63 -5.82 -8.76
N GLY A 297 -0.73 -6.40 -7.96
CA GLY A 297 0.71 -6.37 -8.23
C GLY A 297 1.46 -5.16 -7.65
N HIS A 298 0.89 -4.50 -6.64
CA HIS A 298 1.42 -3.24 -6.08
C HIS A 298 2.63 -3.38 -5.15
N ALA A 299 3.12 -4.60 -4.89
CA ALA A 299 4.29 -4.86 -4.04
C ALA A 299 4.27 -4.04 -2.72
N GLY A 300 5.33 -3.28 -2.45
CA GLY A 300 5.45 -2.39 -1.28
C GLY A 300 4.80 -1.02 -1.45
N ALA A 301 4.30 -0.68 -2.64
CA ALA A 301 3.77 0.64 -2.98
C ALA A 301 2.23 0.71 -2.97
N GLY A 302 1.55 -0.28 -2.38
CA GLY A 302 0.08 -0.36 -2.38
C GLY A 302 -0.61 0.89 -1.82
N VAL A 303 -0.10 1.48 -0.74
CA VAL A 303 -0.64 2.74 -0.20
C VAL A 303 -0.27 3.91 -1.11
N THR A 304 0.99 4.00 -1.54
CA THR A 304 1.51 5.07 -2.40
C THR A 304 0.76 5.22 -3.71
N LEU A 305 0.23 4.13 -4.27
CA LEU A 305 -0.46 4.13 -5.56
C LEU A 305 -1.99 4.00 -5.43
N SER A 306 -2.52 3.81 -4.22
CA SER A 306 -3.89 3.36 -3.97
C SER A 306 -4.99 4.22 -4.62
N TRP A 307 -5.00 5.53 -4.36
CA TRP A 307 -6.08 6.42 -4.81
C TRP A 307 -5.96 6.77 -6.29
N GLY A 308 -4.75 6.93 -6.80
CA GLY A 308 -4.52 7.13 -8.23
C GLY A 308 -4.88 5.91 -9.06
N CYS A 309 -4.50 4.71 -8.60
CA CYS A 309 -4.96 3.47 -9.23
C CYS A 309 -6.49 3.35 -9.15
N ALA A 310 -7.11 3.73 -8.02
CA ALA A 310 -8.55 3.68 -7.86
C ALA A 310 -9.30 4.61 -8.83
N ALA A 311 -8.75 5.78 -9.14
CA ALA A 311 -9.33 6.70 -10.14
C ALA A 311 -9.34 6.06 -11.53
N GLU A 312 -8.21 5.50 -11.97
CA GLU A 312 -8.12 4.85 -13.27
C GLU A 312 -8.94 3.56 -13.37
N VAL A 313 -9.01 2.78 -12.29
CA VAL A 313 -9.92 1.63 -12.21
C VAL A 313 -11.37 2.06 -12.37
N ALA A 314 -11.75 3.21 -11.81
CA ALA A 314 -13.10 3.73 -11.96
C ALA A 314 -13.39 4.19 -13.39
N ASP A 315 -12.43 4.84 -14.07
CA ASP A 315 -12.55 5.16 -15.52
C ASP A 315 -12.79 3.87 -16.33
N LEU A 316 -11.93 2.87 -16.12
CA LEU A 316 -12.02 1.58 -16.80
C LEU A 316 -13.32 0.83 -16.50
N ALA A 317 -13.85 0.93 -15.28
CA ALA A 317 -15.04 0.20 -14.85
C ALA A 317 -16.36 0.85 -15.29
N LEU A 318 -16.40 2.18 -15.43
CA LEU A 318 -17.63 2.94 -15.64
C LEU A 318 -17.76 3.58 -17.03
N ASP A 319 -16.65 3.97 -17.67
CA ASP A 319 -16.68 4.74 -18.92
C ASP A 319 -16.70 3.83 -20.15
N GLY A 320 -17.69 2.93 -20.15
CA GLY A 320 -17.81 1.78 -21.05
C GLY A 320 -18.95 1.81 -22.04
#